data_AF-A0A7N2LCV1-F1
#
_entry.id   AF-A0A7N2LCV1-F1
#
_cell.length_a   1.000
_cell.length_b   1.000
_cell.length_c   1.000
_cell.angle_alpha   90.00
_cell.angle_beta   90.00
_cell.angle_gamma   90.00
#
_symmetry.space_group_name_H-M   'P 1'
#
loop_
_entity.id
_entity.type
_entity.pdbx_description
1 polymer ?
#
loop_
_entity_poly.entity_id
_entity_poly.type
_entity_poly.pdbx_seq_one_letter_code
_entity_poly.pdbx_strand_id
1 'polypeptide(L)'
;MQGNIALMKEIGLDFFRFSISWTRILPRGKISGGVNQEGITFYNNLINELLSQGLKPLITLFHWDVPQALEQEYGRFLSQNIVDDYCNYVDVCFKEFGDRVKYWVTINEPNIFTIGGYITGVDALGRCSNYIGNCTYGNSGTEPYIMGHNLLLSHAIAVKLYKEKYQVSQMGEIGITVQSYWNLPKYQTVASIKAAFRGLDFRFGWFVDPIIFGGYPKTMRVLVGTRLP
;
A
#
# COMPACT_ATOMS: atom_id res chain seq x y z
N MET A 1 14.22 20.20 6.44
CA MET A 1 14.04 19.45 5.17
C MET A 1 15.11 19.84 4.15
N GLN A 2 15.31 21.13 3.84
CA GLN A 2 16.34 21.61 2.90
C GLN A 2 17.76 21.04 3.18
N GLY A 3 18.21 21.04 4.44
CA GLY A 3 19.53 20.47 4.79
C GLY A 3 19.67 18.97 4.50
N ASN A 4 18.59 18.19 4.56
CA ASN A 4 18.64 16.75 4.26
C ASN A 4 18.69 16.48 2.76
N ILE A 5 18.04 17.32 1.94
CA ILE A 5 18.00 17.16 0.48
C ILE A 5 19.35 17.53 -0.14
N ALA A 6 19.99 18.60 0.35
CA ALA A 6 21.34 18.98 -0.08
C ALA A 6 22.36 17.84 0.18
N LEU A 7 22.29 17.21 1.34
CA LEU A 7 23.15 16.07 1.69
C LEU A 7 22.92 14.86 0.77
N MET A 8 21.67 14.57 0.39
CA MET A 8 21.35 13.46 -0.52
C MET A 8 21.96 13.65 -1.92
N LYS A 9 22.02 14.90 -2.38
CA LYS A 9 22.71 15.24 -3.63
C LYS A 9 24.22 15.07 -3.51
N GLU A 10 24.80 15.47 -2.39
CA GLU A 10 26.24 15.28 -2.12
C GLU A 10 26.62 13.78 -2.10
N ILE A 11 25.73 12.93 -1.60
CA ILE A 11 25.88 11.46 -1.64
C ILE A 11 25.74 10.90 -3.06
N GLY A 12 25.15 11.64 -4.00
CA GLY A 12 24.96 11.22 -5.39
C GLY A 12 23.74 10.33 -5.62
N LEU A 13 22.66 10.51 -4.86
CA LEU A 13 21.41 9.78 -5.09
C LEU A 13 20.69 10.28 -6.35
N ASP A 14 20.05 9.36 -7.09
CA ASP A 14 19.21 9.69 -8.27
C ASP A 14 17.73 9.87 -7.91
N PHE A 15 17.26 9.17 -6.87
CA PHE A 15 15.86 9.11 -6.49
C PHE A 15 15.68 9.40 -5.00
N PHE A 16 14.57 10.03 -4.67
CA PHE A 16 14.11 10.15 -3.28
C PHE A 16 12.71 9.57 -3.14
N ARG A 17 12.59 8.49 -2.36
CA ARG A 17 11.31 7.86 -2.06
C ARG A 17 10.67 8.43 -0.81
N PHE A 18 9.43 8.89 -0.91
CA PHE A 18 8.62 9.32 0.22
C PHE A 18 7.15 8.96 0.02
N SER A 19 6.32 9.12 1.05
CA SER A 19 4.87 8.93 0.94
C SER A 19 4.08 10.23 1.07
N ILE A 20 2.93 10.26 0.39
CA ILE A 20 1.91 11.28 0.63
C ILE A 20 1.01 10.76 1.74
N SER A 21 0.69 11.64 2.68
CA SER A 21 -0.20 11.30 3.78
C SER A 21 -1.64 11.53 3.37
N TRP A 22 -2.47 10.48 3.38
CA TRP A 22 -3.86 10.57 2.97
C TRP A 22 -4.62 11.57 3.83
N THR A 23 -4.48 11.50 5.15
CA THR A 23 -5.09 12.46 6.09
C THR A 23 -4.64 13.90 5.88
N ARG A 24 -3.43 14.14 5.36
CA ARG A 24 -2.95 15.49 5.08
C ARG A 24 -3.60 16.08 3.83
N ILE A 25 -3.91 15.26 2.82
CA ILE A 25 -4.58 15.69 1.58
C ILE A 25 -6.10 15.76 1.77
N LEU A 26 -6.70 14.72 2.35
CA LEU A 26 -8.12 14.60 2.65
C LEU A 26 -8.29 14.36 4.17
N PRO A 27 -8.44 15.42 4.99
CA PRO A 27 -8.53 15.29 6.45
C PRO A 27 -9.68 14.41 6.94
N ARG A 28 -10.78 14.36 6.18
CA ARG A 28 -11.94 13.50 6.46
C ARG A 28 -11.95 12.22 5.62
N GLY A 29 -10.85 11.91 4.95
CA GLY A 29 -10.66 10.74 4.07
C GLY A 29 -11.34 10.82 2.71
N LYS A 30 -12.53 11.43 2.62
CA LYS A 30 -13.31 11.56 1.39
C LYS A 30 -13.13 12.92 0.72
N ILE A 31 -13.24 12.96 -0.61
CA ILE A 31 -13.28 14.23 -1.38
C ILE A 31 -14.40 15.16 -0.91
N SER A 32 -15.57 14.60 -0.57
CA SER A 32 -16.71 15.38 -0.06
C SER A 32 -16.41 16.12 1.25
N GLY A 33 -15.37 15.69 1.98
CA GLY A 33 -14.87 16.36 3.18
C GLY A 33 -13.91 17.52 2.91
N GLY A 34 -13.58 17.80 1.65
CA GLY A 34 -12.70 18.87 1.22
C GLY A 34 -11.23 18.46 1.08
N VAL A 35 -10.56 19.05 0.09
CA VAL A 35 -9.10 18.93 -0.12
C VAL A 35 -8.39 19.99 0.71
N ASN A 36 -7.38 19.58 1.48
CA ASN A 36 -6.55 20.50 2.25
C ASN A 36 -5.43 21.10 1.38
N GLN A 37 -5.60 22.36 1.00
CA GLN A 37 -4.65 23.07 0.12
C GLN A 37 -3.29 23.31 0.75
N GLU A 38 -3.19 23.43 2.08
CA GLU A 38 -1.89 23.51 2.75
C GLU A 38 -1.12 22.20 2.63
N GLY A 39 -1.84 21.07 2.68
CA GLY A 39 -1.28 19.74 2.43
C GLY A 39 -0.73 19.60 1.01
N ILE A 40 -1.50 20.04 0.01
CA ILE A 40 -1.06 20.10 -1.39
C ILE A 40 0.18 20.98 -1.55
N THR A 41 0.16 22.18 -0.96
CA THR A 41 1.27 23.14 -1.01
C THR A 41 2.55 22.55 -0.42
N PHE A 42 2.44 21.84 0.71
CA PHE A 42 3.58 21.17 1.32
C PHE A 42 4.26 20.16 0.38
N TYR A 43 3.48 19.27 -0.25
CA TYR A 43 4.05 18.27 -1.16
C TYR A 43 4.56 18.90 -2.46
N ASN A 44 3.91 19.94 -2.98
CA ASN A 44 4.42 20.72 -4.10
C ASN A 44 5.79 21.32 -3.81
N ASN A 45 5.97 21.94 -2.62
CA ASN A 45 7.25 22.51 -2.22
C ASN A 45 8.34 21.43 -2.10
N LEU A 46 8.01 20.28 -1.52
CA LEU A 46 8.94 19.15 -1.43
C LEU A 46 9.34 18.61 -2.81
N ILE A 47 8.38 18.39 -3.70
CA ILE A 47 8.63 17.90 -5.06
C ILE A 47 9.51 18.89 -5.84
N ASN A 48 9.19 20.19 -5.76
CA ASN A 48 9.96 21.23 -6.44
C ASN A 48 11.40 21.30 -5.92
N GLU A 49 11.60 21.17 -4.61
CA GLU A 49 12.95 21.14 -4.02
C GLU A 49 13.74 19.90 -4.44
N LEU A 50 13.12 18.72 -4.48
CA LEU A 50 13.80 17.50 -4.97
C LEU A 50 14.26 17.68 -6.42
N LEU A 51 13.37 18.18 -7.28
CA LEU A 51 13.66 18.39 -8.69
C LEU A 51 14.71 19.47 -8.92
N SER A 52 14.71 20.57 -8.16
CA SER A 52 15.75 21.61 -8.25
C SER A 52 17.14 21.09 -7.90
N GLN A 53 17.20 20.05 -7.07
CA GLN A 53 18.43 19.35 -6.71
C GLN A 53 18.79 18.19 -7.67
N GLY A 54 17.95 17.90 -8.67
CA GLY A 54 18.14 16.81 -9.63
C GLY A 54 17.68 15.44 -9.13
N LEU A 55 17.01 15.37 -7.98
CA LEU A 55 16.48 14.14 -7.41
C LEU A 55 15.10 13.84 -7.99
N LYS A 56 14.91 12.61 -8.49
CA LYS A 56 13.62 12.15 -9.00
C LYS A 56 12.71 11.72 -7.83
N PRO A 57 11.51 12.32 -7.67
CA PRO A 57 10.57 11.89 -6.65
C PRO A 57 9.97 10.52 -7.03
N LEU A 58 10.08 9.54 -6.13
CA LEU A 58 9.37 8.28 -6.20
C LEU A 58 8.32 8.26 -5.09
N ILE A 59 7.05 8.42 -5.45
CA ILE A 59 6.00 8.69 -4.46
C ILE A 59 5.19 7.44 -4.16
N THR A 60 5.11 7.10 -2.87
CA THR A 60 4.18 6.11 -2.34
C THR A 60 2.87 6.78 -1.95
N LEU A 61 1.76 6.40 -2.59
CA LEU A 61 0.44 7.01 -2.38
C LEU A 61 -0.16 6.60 -1.04
N PHE A 62 0.08 5.36 -0.59
CA PHE A 62 -0.39 4.88 0.70
C PHE A 62 0.69 4.12 1.47
N HIS A 63 0.98 4.59 2.69
CA HIS A 63 1.96 4.00 3.59
C HIS A 63 1.37 3.84 4.99
N TRP A 64 0.24 3.12 5.05
CA TRP A 64 -0.43 2.65 6.27
C TRP A 64 -1.17 3.72 7.08
N ASP A 65 -1.24 4.95 6.57
CA ASP A 65 -1.80 6.11 7.27
C ASP A 65 -3.27 6.39 6.89
N VAL A 66 -4.13 5.39 7.09
CA VAL A 66 -5.55 5.52 6.74
C VAL A 66 -6.23 6.58 7.63
N PRO A 67 -7.03 7.49 7.05
CA PRO A 67 -7.79 8.45 7.83
C PRO A 67 -8.71 7.81 8.87
N GLN A 68 -8.64 8.32 10.10
CA GLN A 68 -9.47 7.83 11.22
C GLN A 68 -10.97 7.97 10.93
N ALA A 69 -11.37 8.97 10.14
CA ALA A 69 -12.75 9.12 9.70
C ALA A 69 -13.29 7.88 8.95
N LEU A 70 -12.46 7.23 8.12
CA LEU A 70 -12.86 6.03 7.36
C LEU A 70 -12.90 4.77 8.24
N GLU A 71 -12.13 4.72 9.33
CA GLU A 71 -12.29 3.69 10.38
C GLU A 71 -13.65 3.81 11.06
N GLN A 72 -13.99 5.02 11.49
CA GLN A 72 -15.23 5.29 12.22
C GLN A 72 -16.46 5.05 11.34
N GLU A 73 -16.35 5.33 10.03
CA GLU A 73 -17.46 5.19 9.11
C GLU A 73 -17.74 3.73 8.72
N TYR A 74 -16.71 2.96 8.38
CA TYR A 74 -16.91 1.61 7.84
C TYR A 74 -15.79 0.60 8.13
N GLY A 75 -14.85 0.90 9.03
CA GLY A 75 -13.76 -0.03 9.39
C GLY A 75 -12.65 -0.15 8.35
N ARG A 76 -12.35 0.95 7.61
CA ARG A 76 -11.24 1.03 6.63
C ARG A 76 -11.29 -0.12 5.61
N PHE A 77 -10.19 -0.86 5.49
CA PHE A 77 -9.98 -1.93 4.51
C PHE A 77 -10.77 -3.21 4.79
N LEU A 78 -11.55 -3.29 5.88
CA LEU A 78 -12.54 -4.36 6.03
C LEU A 78 -13.78 -4.14 5.15
N SER A 79 -14.02 -2.91 4.69
CA SER A 79 -15.11 -2.58 3.78
C SER A 79 -14.59 -2.33 2.37
N GLN A 80 -15.35 -2.79 1.38
CA GLN A 80 -15.05 -2.51 -0.03
C GLN A 80 -15.21 -1.02 -0.37
N ASN A 81 -15.92 -0.23 0.44
CA ASN A 81 -16.08 1.22 0.24
C ASN A 81 -14.72 1.96 0.19
N ILE A 82 -13.67 1.41 0.82
CA ILE A 82 -12.32 1.97 0.79
C ILE A 82 -11.75 2.06 -0.62
N VAL A 83 -12.22 1.21 -1.55
CA VAL A 83 -11.68 1.13 -2.91
C VAL A 83 -11.97 2.41 -3.66
N ASP A 84 -13.21 2.91 -3.58
CA ASP A 84 -13.62 4.16 -4.23
C ASP A 84 -13.02 5.38 -3.53
N ASP A 85 -12.98 5.39 -2.19
CA ASP A 85 -12.36 6.49 -1.45
C ASP A 85 -10.85 6.58 -1.72
N TYR A 86 -10.16 5.45 -1.84
CA TYR A 86 -8.76 5.41 -2.24
C TYR A 86 -8.58 5.88 -3.68
N CYS A 87 -9.44 5.44 -4.61
CA CYS A 87 -9.43 5.89 -6.01
C CYS A 87 -9.56 7.43 -6.10
N ASN A 88 -10.51 8.00 -5.36
CA ASN A 88 -10.73 9.44 -5.26
C ASN A 88 -9.50 10.17 -4.71
N TYR A 89 -8.90 9.67 -3.64
CA TYR A 89 -7.67 10.22 -3.06
C TYR A 89 -6.50 10.22 -4.05
N VAL A 90 -6.27 9.11 -4.75
CA VAL A 90 -5.16 9.04 -5.72
C VAL A 90 -5.44 9.88 -6.97
N ASP A 91 -6.71 10.07 -7.37
CA ASP A 91 -7.10 10.99 -8.45
C ASP A 91 -6.67 12.42 -8.12
N VAL A 92 -6.82 12.87 -6.86
CA VAL A 92 -6.28 14.16 -6.40
C VAL A 92 -4.76 14.18 -6.53
N CYS A 93 -4.07 13.15 -6.04
CA CYS A 93 -2.60 13.10 -6.10
C CYS A 93 -2.07 13.16 -7.55
N PHE A 94 -2.69 12.43 -8.47
CA PHE A 94 -2.29 12.44 -9.89
C PHE A 94 -2.52 13.79 -10.54
N LYS A 95 -3.64 14.47 -10.24
CA LYS A 95 -3.92 15.82 -10.77
C LYS A 95 -2.92 16.84 -10.28
N GLU A 96 -2.63 16.82 -8.98
CA GLU A 96 -1.89 17.89 -8.31
C GLU A 96 -0.37 17.77 -8.49
N PHE A 97 0.13 16.55 -8.69
CA PHE A 97 1.59 16.28 -8.67
C PHE A 97 2.11 15.55 -9.91
N GLY A 98 1.24 14.95 -10.72
CA GLY A 98 1.66 14.06 -11.82
C GLY A 98 2.29 14.77 -13.02
N ASP A 99 2.15 16.10 -13.10
CA ASP A 99 2.90 16.91 -14.06
C ASP A 99 4.42 16.76 -13.87
N ARG A 100 4.87 16.61 -12.61
CA ARG A 100 6.27 16.51 -12.19
C ARG A 100 6.70 15.10 -11.76
N VAL A 101 5.80 14.34 -11.14
CA VAL A 101 6.10 13.01 -10.59
C VAL A 101 5.90 11.93 -11.63
N LYS A 102 6.95 11.14 -11.89
CA LYS A 102 6.97 10.10 -12.92
C LYS A 102 7.02 8.68 -12.39
N TYR A 103 7.17 8.49 -11.08
CA TYR A 103 7.28 7.17 -10.46
C TYR A 103 6.32 7.06 -9.28
N TRP A 104 5.29 6.24 -9.46
CA TRP A 104 4.23 6.06 -8.49
C TRP A 104 4.26 4.65 -7.90
N VAL A 105 4.12 4.55 -6.59
CA VAL A 105 3.86 3.31 -5.85
C VAL A 105 2.50 3.46 -5.20
N THR A 106 1.54 2.59 -5.53
CA THR A 106 0.19 2.69 -4.95
C THR A 106 0.23 2.44 -3.45
N ILE A 107 0.75 1.29 -3.03
CA ILE A 107 0.68 0.80 -1.65
C ILE A 107 2.06 0.26 -1.27
N ASN A 108 2.54 0.67 -0.10
CA ASN A 108 3.71 0.06 0.52
C ASN A 108 3.31 -1.22 1.26
N GLU A 109 3.97 -2.33 0.93
CA GLU A 109 4.00 -3.58 1.70
C GLU A 109 2.62 -4.01 2.22
N PRO A 110 1.64 -4.24 1.33
CA PRO A 110 0.28 -4.57 1.75
C PRO A 110 0.25 -5.86 2.60
N ASN A 111 1.16 -6.80 2.34
CA ASN A 111 1.32 -8.01 3.12
C ASN A 111 1.72 -7.75 4.58
N ILE A 112 2.66 -6.84 4.82
CA ILE A 112 3.09 -6.50 6.18
C ILE A 112 1.99 -5.76 6.91
N PHE A 113 1.38 -4.78 6.24
CA PHE A 113 0.26 -4.02 6.79
C PHE A 113 -0.89 -4.94 7.24
N THR A 114 -1.22 -5.95 6.43
CA THR A 114 -2.24 -6.93 6.76
C THR A 114 -1.84 -7.86 7.90
N ILE A 115 -0.61 -8.38 7.89
CA ILE A 115 -0.12 -9.27 8.97
C ILE A 115 -0.08 -8.52 10.30
N GLY A 116 0.53 -7.35 10.34
CA GLY A 116 0.72 -6.59 11.57
C GLY A 116 -0.58 -6.03 12.15
N GLY A 117 -1.48 -5.55 11.29
CA GLY A 117 -2.74 -4.91 11.71
C GLY A 117 -3.88 -5.88 12.04
N TYR A 118 -3.93 -7.06 11.40
CA TYR A 118 -5.08 -7.97 11.45
C TYR A 118 -4.75 -9.44 11.77
N ILE A 119 -3.47 -9.85 11.79
CA ILE A 119 -3.08 -11.17 12.29
C ILE A 119 -2.57 -11.04 13.71
N THR A 120 -1.49 -10.27 13.91
CA THR A 120 -0.81 -10.15 15.21
C THR A 120 -1.32 -8.99 16.04
N GLY A 121 -1.95 -7.99 15.43
CA GLY A 121 -2.48 -6.80 16.12
C GLY A 121 -1.40 -5.90 16.73
N VAL A 122 -0.16 -5.96 16.23
CA VAL A 122 0.97 -5.17 16.75
C VAL A 122 1.05 -3.78 16.14
N ASP A 123 0.51 -3.60 14.93
CA ASP A 123 0.47 -2.33 14.23
C ASP A 123 -0.83 -1.56 14.51
N ALA A 124 -0.80 -0.26 14.22
CA ALA A 124 -1.95 0.62 14.32
C ALA A 124 -3.13 0.02 13.55
N LEU A 125 -4.12 -0.48 14.28
CA LEU A 125 -5.37 -1.19 13.93
C LEU A 125 -5.69 -2.13 15.09
N GLY A 126 -4.67 -2.82 15.62
CA GLY A 126 -4.75 -3.58 16.87
C GLY A 126 -5.80 -4.69 16.86
N ARG A 127 -6.04 -5.33 15.70
CA ARG A 127 -7.06 -6.36 15.54
C ARG A 127 -6.43 -7.74 15.45
N CYS A 128 -6.93 -8.64 16.29
CA CYS A 128 -6.52 -10.04 16.29
C CYS A 128 -7.56 -10.89 17.02
N SER A 129 -7.52 -12.21 16.82
CA SER A 129 -8.30 -13.13 17.61
C SER A 129 -7.78 -13.22 19.05
N ASN A 130 -8.67 -13.47 20.01
CA ASN A 130 -8.34 -13.56 21.44
C ASN A 130 -7.27 -14.63 21.78
N TYR A 131 -7.11 -15.66 20.93
CA TYR A 131 -6.08 -16.69 21.10
C TYR A 131 -4.70 -16.30 20.55
N ILE A 132 -4.58 -15.17 19.84
CA ILE A 132 -3.31 -14.62 19.34
C ILE A 132 -2.76 -13.57 20.31
N GLY A 133 -3.61 -12.66 20.78
CA GLY A 133 -3.19 -11.55 21.64
C GLY A 133 -4.36 -10.85 22.30
N ASN A 134 -4.06 -9.80 23.07
CA ASN A 134 -5.04 -9.03 23.84
C ASN A 134 -5.68 -7.90 23.01
N CYS A 135 -6.12 -8.21 21.79
CA CYS A 135 -6.83 -7.27 20.95
C CYS A 135 -8.29 -7.15 21.40
N THR A 136 -8.84 -5.92 21.40
CA THR A 136 -10.23 -5.67 21.82
C THR A 136 -11.26 -6.34 20.89
N TYR A 137 -10.91 -6.48 19.61
CA TYR A 137 -11.76 -7.03 18.56
C TYR A 137 -10.89 -7.58 17.42
N GLY A 138 -11.45 -8.47 16.60
CA GLY A 138 -10.83 -8.94 15.37
C GLY A 138 -10.97 -10.44 15.12
N ASN A 139 -10.55 -10.87 13.94
CA ASN A 139 -10.45 -12.28 13.59
C ASN A 139 -9.24 -12.54 12.69
N SER A 140 -8.15 -13.04 13.28
CA SER A 140 -6.90 -13.36 12.59
C SER A 140 -7.03 -14.45 11.53
N GLY A 141 -8.16 -15.18 11.51
CA GLY A 141 -8.45 -16.22 10.53
C GLY A 141 -9.23 -15.74 9.29
N THR A 142 -9.82 -14.55 9.31
CA THR A 142 -10.70 -14.06 8.21
C THR A 142 -10.40 -12.63 7.78
N GLU A 143 -10.26 -11.70 8.73
CA GLU A 143 -10.04 -10.28 8.44
C GLU A 143 -8.81 -9.99 7.58
N PRO A 144 -7.67 -10.70 7.75
CA PRO A 144 -6.51 -10.52 6.87
C PRO A 144 -6.83 -10.72 5.38
N TYR A 145 -7.67 -11.71 5.05
CA TYR A 145 -8.00 -12.03 3.66
C TYR A 145 -8.96 -11.00 3.05
N ILE A 146 -9.94 -10.52 3.83
CA ILE A 146 -10.85 -9.44 3.43
C ILE A 146 -10.04 -8.17 3.15
N MET A 147 -9.19 -7.79 4.09
CA MET A 147 -8.35 -6.59 3.98
C MET A 147 -7.37 -6.69 2.81
N GLY A 148 -6.66 -7.81 2.69
CA GLY A 148 -5.73 -8.05 1.58
C GLY A 148 -6.41 -7.98 0.22
N HIS A 149 -7.65 -8.48 0.12
CA HIS A 149 -8.45 -8.37 -1.10
C HIS A 149 -8.81 -6.92 -1.43
N ASN A 150 -9.29 -6.13 -0.46
CA ASN A 150 -9.60 -4.72 -0.68
C ASN A 150 -8.34 -3.90 -1.02
N LEU A 151 -7.18 -4.20 -0.44
CA LEU A 151 -5.90 -3.58 -0.82
C LEU A 151 -5.53 -3.87 -2.29
N LEU A 152 -5.75 -5.10 -2.76
CA LEU A 152 -5.53 -5.47 -4.17
C LEU A 152 -6.51 -4.75 -5.10
N LEU A 153 -7.78 -4.65 -4.71
CA LEU A 153 -8.78 -3.89 -5.47
C LEU A 153 -8.44 -2.38 -5.52
N SER A 154 -8.03 -1.80 -4.39
CA SER A 154 -7.52 -0.42 -4.30
C SER A 154 -6.31 -0.19 -5.20
N HIS A 155 -5.34 -1.12 -5.21
CA HIS A 155 -4.22 -1.06 -6.16
C HIS A 155 -4.72 -1.10 -7.62
N ALA A 156 -5.57 -2.07 -7.96
CA ALA A 156 -6.05 -2.28 -9.31
C ALA A 156 -6.82 -1.06 -9.85
N ILE A 157 -7.71 -0.46 -9.04
CA ILE A 157 -8.48 0.71 -9.46
C ILE A 157 -7.58 1.94 -9.67
N ALA A 158 -6.57 2.13 -8.81
CA ALA A 158 -5.60 3.22 -8.96
C ALA A 158 -4.73 3.06 -10.21
N VAL A 159 -4.26 1.84 -10.49
CA VAL A 159 -3.50 1.54 -11.71
C VAL A 159 -4.37 1.75 -12.95
N LYS A 160 -5.62 1.26 -12.93
CA LYS A 160 -6.56 1.46 -14.04
C LYS A 160 -6.78 2.95 -14.31
N LEU A 161 -7.11 3.72 -13.27
CA LEU A 161 -7.27 5.18 -13.35
C LEU A 161 -6.03 5.85 -13.95
N TYR A 162 -4.84 5.53 -13.44
CA TYR A 162 -3.60 6.13 -13.93
C TYR A 162 -3.36 5.83 -15.41
N LYS A 163 -3.45 4.55 -15.80
CA LYS A 163 -3.22 4.11 -17.18
C LYS A 163 -4.21 4.75 -18.17
N GLU A 164 -5.49 4.79 -17.81
CA GLU A 164 -6.55 5.28 -18.71
C GLU A 164 -6.58 6.81 -18.80
N LYS A 165 -6.32 7.53 -17.71
CA LYS A 165 -6.53 8.98 -17.62
C LYS A 165 -5.26 9.82 -17.64
N TYR A 166 -4.15 9.31 -17.09
CA TYR A 166 -2.97 10.13 -16.78
C TYR A 166 -1.68 9.67 -17.48
N GLN A 167 -1.51 8.38 -17.74
CA GLN A 167 -0.22 7.85 -18.19
C GLN A 167 0.22 8.43 -19.54
N VAL A 168 -0.70 8.63 -20.48
CA VAL A 168 -0.40 9.21 -21.80
C VAL A 168 0.08 10.67 -21.68
N SER A 169 -0.58 11.47 -20.84
CA SER A 169 -0.26 12.90 -20.69
C SER A 169 0.90 13.17 -19.74
N GLN A 170 1.04 12.36 -18.70
CA GLN A 170 2.06 12.53 -17.65
C GLN A 170 3.32 11.72 -17.93
N MET A 171 3.25 10.68 -18.78
CA MET A 171 4.39 9.83 -19.16
C MET A 171 5.14 9.23 -17.96
N GLY A 172 4.42 8.84 -16.92
CA GLY A 172 4.99 8.17 -15.74
C GLY A 172 4.69 6.68 -15.70
N GLU A 173 5.24 6.05 -14.67
CA GLU A 173 5.08 4.63 -14.34
C GLU A 173 4.40 4.48 -12.98
N ILE A 174 3.64 3.40 -12.84
CA ILE A 174 2.93 3.07 -11.61
C ILE A 174 3.10 1.59 -11.26
N GLY A 175 3.38 1.33 -10.00
CA GLY A 175 3.57 -0.02 -9.47
C GLY A 175 3.15 -0.13 -8.00
N ILE A 176 3.62 -1.19 -7.35
CA ILE A 176 3.38 -1.49 -5.94
C ILE A 176 4.68 -1.98 -5.30
N THR A 177 4.85 -1.80 -3.99
CA THR A 177 5.97 -2.38 -3.25
C THR A 177 5.45 -3.50 -2.37
N VAL A 178 6.04 -4.70 -2.48
CA VAL A 178 5.68 -5.86 -1.65
C VAL A 178 6.93 -6.36 -0.95
N GLN A 179 6.85 -6.53 0.36
CA GLN A 179 7.96 -7.07 1.15
C GLN A 179 8.01 -8.59 0.97
N SER A 180 9.22 -9.16 0.94
CA SER A 180 9.36 -10.60 1.12
C SER A 180 10.59 -10.93 1.94
N TYR A 181 10.48 -12.00 2.72
CA TYR A 181 11.66 -12.73 3.16
C TYR A 181 12.07 -13.75 2.10
N TRP A 182 13.38 -13.97 1.97
CA TRP A 182 13.89 -15.10 1.23
C TRP A 182 13.74 -16.36 2.10
N ASN A 183 12.80 -17.23 1.75
CA ASN A 183 12.48 -18.43 2.53
C ASN A 183 13.41 -19.58 2.11
N LEU A 184 14.21 -20.07 3.06
CA LEU A 184 15.07 -21.25 2.89
C LEU A 184 14.50 -22.45 3.64
N PRO A 185 14.60 -23.67 3.09
CA PRO A 185 14.19 -24.87 3.80
C PRO A 185 15.09 -25.12 5.02
N LYS A 186 14.49 -25.40 6.17
CA LYS A 186 15.23 -25.71 7.40
C LYS A 186 16.12 -26.96 7.28
N TYR A 187 15.63 -27.97 6.56
CA TYR A 187 16.35 -29.22 6.29
C TYR A 187 16.26 -29.55 4.80
N GLN A 188 17.21 -30.36 4.29
CA GLN A 188 17.19 -30.87 2.92
C GLN A 188 16.21 -32.04 2.76
N THR A 189 14.93 -31.79 3.07
CA THR A 189 13.84 -32.77 2.92
C THR A 189 12.75 -32.18 2.04
N VAL A 190 12.01 -33.06 1.35
CA VAL A 190 10.86 -32.65 0.52
C VAL A 190 9.83 -31.85 1.33
N ALA A 191 9.61 -32.22 2.60
CA ALA A 191 8.67 -31.53 3.47
C ALA A 191 9.12 -30.09 3.78
N SER A 192 10.39 -29.89 4.11
CA SER A 192 10.97 -28.57 4.38
C SER A 192 11.01 -27.68 3.13
N ILE A 193 11.34 -28.26 1.97
CA ILE A 193 11.31 -27.53 0.68
C ILE A 193 9.90 -27.04 0.38
N LYS A 194 8.90 -27.93 0.47
CA LYS A 194 7.49 -27.55 0.29
C LYS A 194 7.06 -26.49 1.30
N ALA A 195 7.52 -26.56 2.55
CA ALA A 195 7.19 -25.56 3.57
C ALA A 195 7.76 -24.18 3.24
N ALA A 196 9.00 -24.09 2.73
CA ALA A 196 9.60 -22.83 2.31
C ALA A 196 8.80 -22.17 1.17
N PHE A 197 8.37 -22.93 0.16
CA PHE A 197 7.50 -22.43 -0.91
C PHE A 197 6.14 -21.97 -0.40
N ARG A 198 5.51 -22.72 0.51
CA ARG A 198 4.25 -22.26 1.15
C ARG A 198 4.46 -20.96 1.92
N GLY A 199 5.58 -20.80 2.62
CA GLY A 199 5.94 -19.56 3.31
C GLY A 199 6.08 -18.38 2.36
N LEU A 200 6.66 -18.60 1.18
CA LEU A 200 6.76 -17.58 0.12
C LEU A 200 5.39 -17.24 -0.47
N ASP A 201 4.55 -18.24 -0.76
CA ASP A 201 3.20 -18.05 -1.29
C ASP A 201 2.35 -17.18 -0.34
N PHE A 202 2.35 -17.49 0.96
CA PHE A 202 1.55 -16.74 1.96
C PHE A 202 2.10 -15.36 2.29
N ARG A 203 3.32 -15.00 1.84
CA ARG A 203 3.93 -13.71 2.15
C ARG A 203 4.08 -12.80 0.94
N PHE A 204 4.56 -13.34 -0.17
CA PHE A 204 4.82 -12.62 -1.41
C PHE A 204 3.77 -12.95 -2.48
N GLY A 205 3.57 -14.25 -2.75
CA GLY A 205 2.61 -14.71 -3.77
C GLY A 205 1.19 -14.21 -3.51
N TRP A 206 0.81 -14.05 -2.24
CA TRP A 206 -0.50 -13.55 -1.83
C TRP A 206 -0.90 -12.24 -2.53
N PHE A 207 0.05 -11.32 -2.73
CA PHE A 207 -0.21 -10.04 -3.41
C PHE A 207 0.33 -10.00 -4.84
N VAL A 208 1.41 -10.72 -5.13
CA VAL A 208 2.05 -10.65 -6.45
C VAL A 208 1.34 -11.52 -7.48
N ASP A 209 0.88 -12.73 -7.13
CA ASP A 209 0.18 -13.59 -8.09
C ASP A 209 -1.13 -12.97 -8.59
N PRO A 210 -1.99 -12.34 -7.76
CA PRO A 210 -3.16 -11.63 -8.26
C PRO A 210 -2.84 -10.51 -9.25
N ILE A 211 -1.72 -9.81 -9.07
CA ILE A 211 -1.31 -8.69 -9.94
C ILE A 211 -0.81 -9.21 -11.29
N ILE A 212 -0.06 -10.31 -11.30
CA ILE A 212 0.53 -10.86 -12.54
C ILE A 212 -0.46 -11.77 -13.28
N PHE A 213 -1.18 -12.61 -12.54
CA PHE A 213 -1.97 -13.72 -13.10
C PHE A 213 -3.48 -13.59 -12.88
N GLY A 214 -3.94 -12.59 -12.11
CA GLY A 214 -5.36 -12.40 -11.84
C GLY A 214 -5.96 -13.39 -10.83
N GLY A 215 -5.15 -14.14 -10.09
CA GLY A 215 -5.64 -15.04 -9.04
C GLY A 215 -4.61 -15.35 -7.97
N TYR A 216 -5.08 -15.67 -6.76
CA TYR A 216 -4.21 -16.04 -5.63
C TYR A 216 -3.39 -17.32 -5.88
N PRO A 217 -2.28 -17.54 -5.16
CA PRO A 217 -1.53 -18.78 -5.26
C PRO A 217 -2.42 -20.02 -5.03
N LYS A 218 -2.22 -21.09 -5.82
CA LYS A 218 -2.99 -22.34 -5.67
C LYS A 218 -2.92 -22.89 -4.25
N THR A 219 -1.75 -22.79 -3.62
CA THR A 219 -1.51 -23.17 -2.22
C THR A 219 -2.47 -22.46 -1.26
N MET A 220 -2.63 -21.15 -1.41
CA MET A 220 -3.53 -20.36 -0.55
C MET A 220 -4.99 -20.74 -0.79
N ARG A 221 -5.43 -20.85 -2.05
CA ARG A 221 -6.81 -21.26 -2.37
C ARG A 221 -7.18 -22.60 -1.73
N VAL A 222 -6.26 -23.57 -1.76
CA VAL A 222 -6.48 -24.91 -1.17
C VAL A 222 -6.49 -24.87 0.37
N LEU A 223 -5.54 -24.17 0.99
CA LEU A 223 -5.37 -24.20 2.45
C LEU A 223 -6.29 -23.23 3.21
N VAL A 224 -6.64 -22.10 2.60
CA VAL A 224 -7.50 -21.09 3.21
C VAL A 224 -8.97 -21.38 2.91
N GLY A 225 -9.28 -21.89 1.73
CA GLY A 225 -10.64 -22.24 1.30
C GLY A 225 -11.54 -21.02 1.21
N THR A 226 -12.78 -21.15 1.69
CA THR A 226 -13.84 -20.14 1.60
C THR A 226 -13.57 -18.83 2.35
N ARG A 227 -12.49 -18.77 3.14
CA ARG A 227 -12.08 -17.53 3.83
C ARG A 227 -11.26 -16.61 2.92
N LEU A 228 -10.73 -17.12 1.81
CA LEU A 228 -10.06 -16.33 0.78
C LEU A 228 -11.11 -15.90 -0.25
N PRO A 229 -11.32 -14.59 -0.47
CA PRO A 229 -12.31 -14.09 -1.42
C PRO A 229 -12.07 -14.54 -2.86
#